data_AF-A0A6L7YYD6-F1
#
_entry.id   AF-A0A6L7YYD6-F1
#
_cell.length_a   1.000
_cell.length_b   1.000
_cell.length_c   1.000
_cell.angle_alpha   90.00
_cell.angle_beta   90.00
_cell.angle_gamma   90.00
#
_symmetry.space_group_name_H-M   'P 1'
#
loop_
_entity.id
_entity.type
_entity.pdbx_description
1 polymer ?
#
loop_
_entity_poly.entity_id
_entity_poly.type
_entity_poly.pdbx_seq_one_letter_code
_entity_poly.pdbx_strand_id
1 'polypeptide(L)'
;MMAELSAELPAGVIEQARAEIEQAQVQARDEVDKTEFYAEIPVLRGLRATWNGSFWVQRRGDEPWDDQGPIDVLGPDGRYRGTLAAGAPGMPMAFGPDGLVAFVERDELDVPTIVVKRLPEEAR
;
A
#
# COMPACT_ATOMS: atom_id res chain seq x y z
N MET A 1 -57.44 -19.46 12.97
CA MET A 1 -56.91 -18.53 13.99
C MET A 1 -55.55 -18.03 13.50
N MET A 2 -55.55 -17.05 12.60
CA MET A 2 -54.37 -16.25 12.23
C MET A 2 -54.92 -14.89 11.81
N ALA A 3 -55.25 -14.08 12.81
CA ALA A 3 -55.67 -12.70 12.61
C ALA A 3 -54.43 -11.87 12.24
N GLU A 4 -54.52 -11.23 11.08
CA GLU A 4 -54.01 -9.90 10.78
C GLU A 4 -52.88 -9.38 11.68
N LEU A 5 -51.65 -9.53 11.21
CA LEU A 5 -50.57 -8.61 11.56
C LEU A 5 -50.29 -7.71 10.34
N SER A 6 -51.32 -6.95 9.96
CA SER A 6 -51.15 -5.72 9.18
C SER A 6 -51.34 -4.56 10.16
N ALA A 7 -50.36 -4.37 11.04
CA ALA A 7 -50.30 -3.12 11.77
C ALA A 7 -49.83 -2.05 10.77
N GLU A 8 -50.79 -1.29 10.22
CA GLU A 8 -50.48 -0.03 9.55
C GLU A 8 -49.69 0.81 10.55
N LEU A 9 -48.39 0.95 10.29
CA LEU A 9 -47.55 1.82 11.07
C LEU A 9 -48.19 3.21 11.05
N PRO A 10 -48.30 3.89 12.20
CA PRO A 10 -48.87 5.23 12.23
C PRO A 10 -48.09 6.12 11.25
N ALA A 11 -48.78 6.96 10.48
CA ALA A 11 -48.16 7.77 9.43
C ALA A 11 -46.93 8.56 9.93
N GLY A 12 -46.92 8.99 11.21
CA GLY A 12 -45.77 9.66 11.83
C GLY A 12 -44.51 8.79 11.94
N VAL A 13 -44.63 7.47 12.10
CA VAL A 13 -43.49 6.54 12.15
C VAL A 13 -42.90 6.34 10.75
N ILE A 14 -43.74 6.29 9.71
CA ILE A 14 -43.30 6.17 8.32
C ILE A 14 -42.58 7.45 7.87
N GLU A 15 -43.12 8.61 8.22
CA GLU A 15 -42.49 9.91 7.94
C GLU A 15 -41.15 10.07 8.67
N GLN A 16 -41.08 9.66 9.94
CA GLN A 16 -39.85 9.73 10.72
C GLN A 16 -38.76 8.80 10.16
N ALA A 17 -39.11 7.56 9.81
CA ALA A 17 -38.17 6.63 9.18
C ALA A 17 -37.69 7.12 7.81
N ARG A 18 -38.55 7.77 7.02
CA ARG A 18 -38.18 8.40 5.73
C ARG A 18 -37.18 9.53 5.93
N ALA A 19 -37.42 10.41 6.89
CA ALA A 19 -36.54 11.53 7.21
C ALA A 19 -35.16 11.06 7.68
N GLU A 20 -35.10 10.00 8.49
CA GLU A 20 -33.84 9.40 8.96
C GLU A 20 -33.04 8.78 7.81
N ILE A 21 -33.70 8.07 6.88
CA ILE A 21 -33.04 7.51 5.69
C ILE A 21 -32.51 8.62 4.78
N GLU A 22 -33.29 9.69 4.59
CA GLU A 22 -32.88 10.83 3.76
C GLU A 22 -31.65 11.53 4.36
N GLN A 23 -31.64 11.76 5.68
CA GLN A 23 -30.47 12.31 6.36
C GLN A 23 -29.25 11.40 6.27
N ALA A 24 -29.42 10.08 6.44
CA ALA A 24 -28.32 9.13 6.31
C ALA A 24 -27.74 9.11 4.88
N GLN A 25 -28.60 9.24 3.86
CA GLN A 25 -28.17 9.32 2.47
C GLN A 25 -27.43 10.63 2.14
N VAL A 26 -27.86 11.76 2.71
CA VAL A 26 -27.17 13.05 2.56
C VAL A 26 -25.79 12.97 3.24
N GLN A 27 -25.71 12.44 4.46
CA GLN A 27 -24.45 12.28 5.17
C GLN A 27 -23.48 11.34 4.43
N ALA A 28 -23.96 10.21 3.93
CA ALA A 28 -23.14 9.28 3.17
C ALA A 28 -22.61 9.90 1.86
N ARG A 29 -23.41 10.74 1.18
CA ARG A 29 -22.96 11.48 -0.01
C ARG A 29 -21.90 12.53 0.34
N ASP A 30 -22.13 13.29 1.40
CA ASP A 30 -21.17 14.29 1.88
C ASP A 30 -19.82 13.66 2.28
N GLU A 31 -19.83 12.43 2.79
CA GLU A 31 -18.60 11.68 3.10
C GLU A 31 -17.86 11.20 1.84
N VAL A 32 -18.60 10.73 0.83
CA VAL A 32 -18.02 10.35 -0.47
C VAL A 32 -17.41 11.57 -1.16
N ASP A 33 -18.08 12.71 -1.17
CA ASP A 33 -17.61 13.94 -1.81
C ASP A 33 -16.37 14.54 -1.12
N LYS A 34 -16.17 14.25 0.18
CA LYS A 34 -14.96 14.63 0.94
C LYS A 34 -13.82 13.63 0.79
N THR A 35 -14.04 12.51 0.12
CA THR A 35 -12.99 11.52 -0.11
C THR A 35 -12.12 11.99 -1.27
N GLU A 36 -10.92 12.49 -0.95
CA GLU A 36 -9.94 12.87 -1.96
C GLU A 36 -9.27 11.61 -2.54
N PHE A 37 -9.62 11.25 -3.76
CA PHE A 37 -8.89 10.25 -4.53
C PHE A 37 -7.76 10.92 -5.30
N TYR A 38 -6.53 10.43 -5.13
CA TYR A 38 -5.44 10.85 -6.01
C TYR A 38 -5.76 10.38 -7.44
N ALA A 39 -5.93 11.32 -8.37
CA ALA A 39 -6.21 11.03 -9.78
C ALA A 39 -5.06 10.27 -10.46
N GLU A 40 -3.85 10.32 -9.88
CA GLU A 40 -2.66 9.65 -10.37
C GLU A 40 -2.09 8.74 -9.27
N ILE A 41 -2.02 7.45 -9.57
CA ILE A 41 -1.36 6.47 -8.68
C ILE A 41 0.09 6.33 -9.15
N PRO A 42 1.09 6.76 -8.37
CA PRO A 42 2.49 6.68 -8.77
C PRO A 42 2.91 5.25 -9.12
N VAL A 43 3.59 5.11 -10.26
CA VAL A 43 4.13 3.82 -10.72
C VAL A 43 5.36 3.41 -9.92
N LEU A 44 6.13 4.40 -9.43
CA LEU A 44 7.31 4.18 -8.60
C LEU A 44 6.99 4.47 -7.14
N ARG A 45 7.35 3.53 -6.26
CA ARG A 45 7.17 3.61 -4.79
C ARG A 45 8.45 3.90 -4.06
N GLY A 46 9.60 3.57 -4.66
CA GLY A 46 10.89 3.76 -4.04
C GLY A 46 12.00 3.91 -5.07
N LEU A 47 12.98 4.74 -4.73
CA LEU A 47 14.21 4.88 -5.48
C LEU A 47 15.38 5.01 -4.49
N ARG A 48 16.42 4.23 -4.70
CA ARG A 48 17.67 4.30 -3.92
C ARG A 48 18.87 4.14 -4.85
N ALA A 49 19.92 4.89 -4.54
CA ALA A 49 21.24 4.68 -5.14
C ALA A 49 22.09 3.82 -4.20
N THR A 50 22.87 2.92 -4.78
CA THR A 50 23.85 2.11 -4.06
C THR A 50 25.20 2.85 -3.96
N TRP A 51 26.14 2.29 -3.18
CA TRP A 51 27.48 2.88 -3.01
C TRP A 51 28.29 2.96 -4.32
N ASN A 52 28.06 2.05 -5.27
CA ASN A 52 28.75 2.02 -6.57
C ASN A 52 27.99 2.75 -7.70
N GLY A 53 26.87 3.43 -7.39
CA GLY A 53 26.09 4.20 -8.35
C GLY A 53 25.01 3.41 -9.10
N SER A 54 24.81 2.13 -8.79
CA SER A 54 23.62 1.38 -9.24
C SER A 54 22.34 1.98 -8.64
N PHE A 55 21.20 1.75 -9.29
CA PHE A 55 19.89 2.18 -8.79
C PHE A 55 18.98 1.00 -8.55
N TRP A 56 18.27 1.04 -7.42
CA TRP A 56 17.19 0.13 -7.10
C TRP A 56 15.88 0.90 -7.15
N VAL A 57 14.97 0.45 -8.02
CA VAL A 57 13.72 1.14 -8.34
C VAL A 57 12.56 0.24 -7.95
N GLN A 58 11.84 0.59 -6.90
CA GLN A 58 10.64 -0.13 -6.48
C GLN A 58 9.43 0.38 -7.25
N ARG A 59 8.77 -0.52 -7.97
CA ARG A 59 7.48 -0.25 -8.61
C ARG A 59 6.35 -0.47 -7.62
N ARG A 60 5.18 0.06 -7.95
CA ARG A 60 3.92 -0.31 -7.30
C ARG A 60 3.69 -1.81 -7.46
N GLY A 61 3.10 -2.43 -6.44
CA GLY A 61 2.57 -3.79 -6.53
C GLY A 61 1.32 -3.87 -7.41
N ASP A 62 0.68 -5.03 -7.37
CA ASP A 62 -0.47 -5.33 -8.21
C ASP A 62 -1.71 -4.54 -7.76
N GLU A 63 -1.84 -4.28 -6.46
CA GLU A 63 -2.93 -3.50 -5.88
C GLU A 63 -2.56 -2.01 -5.72
N PRO A 64 -3.53 -1.07 -5.82
CA PRO A 64 -3.29 0.36 -5.67
C PRO A 64 -2.56 0.78 -4.37
N TRP A 65 -2.82 0.08 -3.27
CA TRP A 65 -2.25 0.32 -1.94
C TRP A 65 -1.00 -0.53 -1.65
N ASP A 66 -0.61 -1.40 -2.58
CA ASP A 66 0.57 -2.24 -2.41
C ASP A 66 1.85 -1.45 -2.72
N ASP A 67 2.51 -1.03 -1.65
CA ASP A 67 3.81 -0.36 -1.69
C ASP A 67 4.99 -1.35 -1.79
N GLN A 68 4.74 -2.66 -1.80
CA GLN A 68 5.75 -3.72 -1.79
C GLN A 68 5.90 -4.40 -3.16
N GLY A 69 5.79 -3.63 -4.24
CA GLY A 69 5.98 -4.14 -5.59
C GLY A 69 7.43 -4.54 -5.92
N PRO A 70 7.64 -5.10 -7.13
CA PRO A 70 8.94 -5.58 -7.58
C PRO A 70 9.98 -4.46 -7.65
N ILE A 71 11.26 -4.83 -7.50
CA ILE A 71 12.40 -3.90 -7.52
C ILE A 71 13.24 -4.14 -8.76
N ASP A 72 13.28 -3.17 -9.67
CA ASP A 72 14.16 -3.19 -10.83
C ASP A 72 15.56 -2.71 -10.42
N VAL A 73 16.60 -3.41 -10.89
CA VAL A 73 17.99 -3.07 -10.63
C VAL A 73 18.64 -2.54 -11.90
N LEU A 74 19.20 -1.34 -11.81
CA LEU A 74 19.95 -0.67 -12.87
C LEU A 74 21.42 -0.58 -12.44
N GLY A 75 22.34 -0.89 -13.35
CA GLY A 75 23.76 -0.64 -13.15
C GLY A 75 24.10 0.86 -13.11
N PRO A 76 25.34 1.22 -12.76
CA PRO A 76 25.79 2.62 -12.72
C PRO A 76 25.83 3.29 -14.10
N ASP A 77 25.81 2.49 -15.17
CA ASP A 77 25.65 2.95 -16.55
C ASP A 77 24.18 3.11 -16.97
N GLY A 78 23.24 2.92 -16.04
CA GLY A 78 21.79 2.95 -16.28
C GLY A 78 21.25 1.71 -16.99
N ARG A 79 22.08 0.69 -17.26
CA ARG A 79 21.60 -0.53 -17.91
C ARG A 79 20.81 -1.39 -16.94
N TYR A 80 19.68 -1.90 -17.42
CA TYR A 80 18.85 -2.82 -16.67
C TYR A 80 19.54 -4.17 -16.45
N ARG A 81 19.54 -4.65 -15.21
CA ARG A 81 20.18 -5.91 -14.79
C ARG A 81 19.20 -7.00 -14.39
N GLY A 82 17.98 -6.63 -13.97
CA GLY A 82 16.95 -7.59 -13.61
C GLY A 82 15.89 -7.01 -12.68
N THR A 83 14.93 -7.86 -12.31
CA THR A 83 13.88 -7.57 -11.33
C THR A 83 14.04 -8.50 -10.13
N LEU A 84 13.97 -7.95 -8.92
CA LEU A 84 13.72 -8.70 -7.70
C LEU A 84 12.22 -8.78 -7.48
N ALA A 85 11.72 -9.98 -7.18
CA ALA A 85 10.29 -10.20 -6.96
C ALA A 85 9.77 -9.39 -5.77
N ALA A 86 8.49 -9.03 -5.83
CA ALA A 86 7.78 -8.43 -4.71
C ALA A 86 7.95 -9.30 -3.45
N GLY A 87 8.15 -8.65 -2.30
CA GLY A 87 8.22 -9.31 -1.00
C GLY A 87 9.57 -9.91 -0.58
N ALA A 88 10.56 -10.13 -1.45
CA ALA A 88 11.89 -10.53 -0.99
C ALA A 88 13.04 -10.39 -2.03
N PRO A 89 14.15 -9.69 -1.68
CA PRO A 89 14.29 -8.77 -0.54
C PRO A 89 13.52 -7.46 -0.79
N GLY A 90 12.93 -6.88 0.25
CA GLY A 90 12.32 -5.54 0.19
C GLY A 90 13.36 -4.43 -0.03
N MET A 91 12.91 -3.18 -0.16
CA MET A 91 13.81 -2.04 -0.36
C MET A 91 14.73 -1.85 0.88
N PRO A 92 16.06 -1.83 0.72
CA PRO A 92 16.96 -1.60 1.84
C PRO A 92 16.86 -0.21 2.46
N MET A 93 17.25 -0.13 3.74
CA MET A 93 17.40 1.14 4.45
C MET A 93 18.67 1.88 4.05
N ALA A 94 19.75 1.16 3.76
CA ALA A 94 21.01 1.74 3.34
C ALA A 94 21.87 0.76 2.52
N PHE A 95 22.71 1.33 1.66
CA PHE A 95 23.75 0.62 0.92
C PHE A 95 25.13 1.09 1.40
N GLY A 96 26.02 0.14 1.67
CA GLY A 96 27.39 0.36 2.09
C GLY A 96 28.42 -0.12 1.05
N PRO A 97 29.72 0.03 1.34
CA PRO A 97 30.79 -0.43 0.47
C PRO A 97 30.76 -1.96 0.28
N ASP A 98 31.40 -2.43 -0.77
CA ASP A 98 31.58 -3.86 -1.09
C ASP A 98 30.28 -4.67 -1.20
N GLY A 99 29.17 -4.01 -1.53
CA GLY A 99 27.85 -4.64 -1.64
C GLY A 99 27.19 -4.95 -0.30
N LEU A 100 27.61 -4.31 0.79
CA LEU A 100 26.89 -4.39 2.07
C LEU A 100 25.57 -3.64 2.00
N VAL A 101 24.53 -4.20 2.60
CA VAL A 101 23.17 -3.67 2.56
C VAL A 101 22.51 -3.87 3.92
N ALA A 102 21.88 -2.81 4.43
CA ALA A 102 21.22 -2.82 5.73
C ALA A 102 19.69 -2.85 5.57
N PHE A 103 19.07 -3.78 6.30
CA PHE A 103 17.63 -3.93 6.42
C PHE A 103 17.20 -3.70 7.87
N VAL A 104 15.97 -3.28 8.07
CA VAL A 104 15.29 -3.36 9.36
C VAL A 104 14.31 -4.51 9.26
N GLU A 105 14.57 -5.57 10.01
CA GLU A 105 13.71 -6.74 10.12
C GLU A 105 13.00 -6.72 11.48
N ARG A 106 11.81 -7.31 11.55
CA ARG A 106 11.06 -7.50 12.79
C ARG A 106 11.01 -8.99 13.10
N ASP A 107 11.22 -9.34 14.35
CA ASP A 107 11.06 -10.73 14.83
C ASP A 107 9.60 -11.06 15.18
N GLU A 108 9.38 -12.25 15.72
CA GLU A 108 8.05 -12.74 16.14
C GLU A 108 7.39 -11.88 17.23
N LEU A 109 8.17 -11.05 17.93
CA LEU A 109 7.71 -10.13 18.97
C LEU A 109 7.70 -8.67 18.50
N ASP A 110 7.77 -8.44 17.18
CA ASP A 110 7.82 -7.14 16.53
C ASP A 110 9.03 -6.26 16.92
N VAL A 111 10.09 -6.86 17.45
CA VAL A 111 11.29 -6.12 17.86
C VAL A 111 12.11 -5.77 16.61
N PRO A 112 12.38 -4.47 16.33
CA PRO A 112 13.16 -4.08 15.16
C PRO A 112 14.64 -4.41 15.35
N THR A 113 15.20 -5.18 14.42
CA THR A 113 16.62 -5.53 14.36
C THR A 113 17.24 -5.03 13.06
N ILE A 114 18.43 -4.45 13.15
CA ILE A 114 19.21 -4.08 11.96
C ILE A 114 19.99 -5.30 11.50
N VAL A 115 19.70 -5.77 10.30
CA VAL A 115 20.40 -6.90 9.68
C VAL A 115 21.20 -6.40 8.49
N VAL A 116 22.50 -6.65 8.52
CA VAL A 116 23.40 -6.31 7.41
C VAL A 116 23.70 -7.58 6.61
N LYS A 117 23.39 -7.54 5.32
CA LYS A 117 23.64 -8.64 4.37
C LYS A 117 24.61 -8.16 3.29
N ARG A 118 25.26 -9.09 2.60
CA ARG A 118 26.07 -8.79 1.43
C ARG A 118 25.33 -9.24 0.18
N LEU A 119 25.21 -8.35 -0.80
CA LEU A 119 24.64 -8.70 -2.09
C LEU A 119 25.55 -9.65 -2.86
N PRO A 120 24.96 -10.61 -3.59
CA PRO A 120 25.70 -11.40 -4.57
C PRO A 120 26.21 -10.48 -5.70
N GLU A 121 27.24 -10.90 -6.41
CA GLU A 121 27.95 -10.05 -7.37
C GLU A 121 27.02 -9.50 -8.47
N GLU A 122 26.04 -10.30 -8.88
CA GLU A 122 25.08 -9.98 -9.93
C GLU A 122 24.13 -8.84 -9.54
N ALA A 123 23.93 -8.62 -8.24
CA ALA A 123 23.02 -7.61 -7.69
C ALA A 123 23.73 -6.32 -7.21
N ARG A 124 25.06 -6.23 -7.34
CA ARG A 124 25.86 -5.03 -7.04
C ARG A 124 25.95 -4.09 -8.23
#